data_AF-A0A2V7I4G9-F1
#
_entry.id   AF-A0A2V7I4G9-F1
#
_cell.length_a   1.000
_cell.length_b   1.000
_cell.length_c   1.000
_cell.angle_alpha   90.00
_cell.angle_beta   90.00
_cell.angle_gamma   90.00
#
_symmetry.space_group_name_H-M   'P 1'
#
loop_
_entity.id
_entity.type
_entity.pdbx_description
1 polymer ?
#
loop_
_entity_poly.entity_id
_entity_poly.type
_entity_poly.pdbx_seq_one_letter_code
_entity_poly.pdbx_strand_id
1 'polypeptide(L)'
;MVINQLWGGILALAALVPAILVIRLACGRPSLRRLRLAVSLLAIAVSLIVFRRLAPTIARPVEPYLWVVTTFGEIYFLFKLTEVLLLDVVLRRRGQRPPPGIFRDIFSTLFAAVVLVILVQAGLGVHVAALVVTSAAVSIFLGLALQQTISDLFAGLALMIERPFEPGDWVRIGERVGRVQEISWRAVKIQLLRVEDYLIIPNSVVAKAEVVNMSSPTRLHGHTVEVGVAYRHPPSRVSDVLAGAALEVAGVLQAPAPRAELIRFDSSSMTYRLTFWIDDYPRIDEIAAQVRAHTWYAFRRHEIEIPYPILHSYSRPMIEADASVRRVEVARLAALFGRVDFLSVLRAEDLTRLTETAGIHPYPAGTVVVRRGDVGDSLFVVASGRLEVLDEPGDGQPPRTVGTRAVGEYVGEMSLLTG
;
A
#
# COMPACT_ATOMS: atom_id res chain seq x y z
N MET A 1 -55.02 62.49 9.45
CA MET A 1 -54.11 61.55 10.14
C MET A 1 -53.40 60.59 9.18
N VAL A 2 -54.12 59.88 8.30
CA VAL A 2 -53.51 58.94 7.32
C VAL A 2 -52.58 59.62 6.30
N ILE A 3 -52.90 60.84 5.85
CA ILE A 3 -52.07 61.61 4.90
C ILE A 3 -50.69 61.95 5.49
N ASN A 4 -50.60 62.34 6.77
CA ASN A 4 -49.30 62.62 7.41
C ASN A 4 -48.46 61.36 7.60
N GLN A 5 -49.10 60.20 7.83
CA GLN A 5 -48.41 58.91 7.88
C GLN A 5 -47.87 58.50 6.51
N LEU A 6 -48.62 58.75 5.43
CA LEU A 6 -48.15 58.54 4.05
C LEU A 6 -46.89 59.34 3.75
N TRP A 7 -46.89 60.64 4.04
CA TRP A 7 -45.72 61.50 3.83
C TRP A 7 -44.50 61.07 4.65
N GLY A 8 -44.69 60.70 5.92
CA GLY A 8 -43.61 60.17 6.76
C GLY A 8 -43.02 58.86 6.24
N GLY A 9 -43.87 57.97 5.74
CA GLY A 9 -43.43 56.71 5.13
C GLY A 9 -42.65 56.91 3.81
N ILE A 10 -43.12 57.82 2.96
CA ILE A 10 -42.45 58.17 1.70
C ILE A 10 -41.07 58.78 1.97
N LEU A 11 -40.95 59.67 2.96
CA LEU A 11 -39.66 60.25 3.35
C LEU A 11 -38.66 59.20 3.85
N ALA A 12 -39.12 58.23 4.65
CA ALA A 12 -38.26 57.14 5.13
C ALA A 12 -37.72 56.26 3.99
N LEU A 13 -38.54 55.98 2.98
CA LEU A 13 -38.15 55.23 1.78
C LEU A 13 -37.27 56.07 0.83
N ALA A 14 -37.55 57.38 0.69
CA ALA A 14 -36.75 58.29 -0.12
C ALA A 14 -35.31 58.45 0.40
N ALA A 15 -35.12 58.40 1.72
CA ALA A 15 -33.79 58.43 2.36
C ALA A 15 -32.94 57.18 2.06
N LEU A 16 -33.54 56.10 1.55
CA LEU A 16 -32.84 54.86 1.20
C LEU A 16 -31.90 55.03 0.00
N VAL A 17 -32.33 55.79 -1.01
CA VAL A 17 -31.59 56.00 -2.26
C VAL A 17 -30.22 56.66 -2.02
N PRO A 18 -30.12 57.81 -1.30
CA PRO A 18 -28.83 58.40 -0.97
C PRO A 18 -28.02 57.52 -0.02
N ALA A 19 -28.64 56.82 0.94
CA ALA A 19 -27.93 55.90 1.83
C ALA A 19 -27.24 54.76 1.05
N ILE A 20 -27.95 54.12 0.12
CA ILE A 20 -27.37 53.08 -0.74
C ILE A 20 -26.27 53.66 -1.61
N LEU A 21 -26.45 54.85 -2.19
CA LEU A 21 -25.41 55.50 -3.00
C LEU A 21 -24.13 55.77 -2.20
N VAL A 22 -24.25 56.27 -0.97
CA VAL A 22 -23.12 56.48 -0.04
C VAL A 22 -22.45 55.15 0.29
N ILE A 23 -23.21 54.08 0.58
CA ILE A 23 -22.65 52.74 0.84
C ILE A 23 -21.87 52.22 -0.37
N ARG A 24 -22.38 52.42 -1.59
CA ARG A 24 -21.71 52.02 -2.84
C ARG A 24 -20.38 52.74 -3.03
N LEU A 25 -20.31 54.02 -2.69
CA LEU A 25 -19.11 54.85 -2.78
C LEU A 25 -18.10 54.53 -1.66
N ALA A 26 -18.57 54.38 -0.42
CA ALA A 26 -17.74 54.11 0.76
C ALA A 26 -17.13 52.69 0.75
N CYS A 27 -17.85 51.70 0.20
CA CYS A 27 -17.37 50.31 0.09
C CYS A 27 -16.46 50.06 -1.13
N GLY A 28 -15.66 51.06 -1.56
CA GLY A 28 -14.76 50.94 -2.70
C GLY A 28 -13.56 50.01 -2.48
N ARG A 29 -13.11 49.85 -1.22
CA ARG A 29 -11.97 48.98 -0.86
C ARG A 29 -12.30 47.49 -1.05
N PRO A 30 -11.35 46.64 -1.48
CA PRO A 30 -11.61 45.24 -1.84
C PRO A 30 -12.20 44.39 -0.70
N SER A 31 -11.81 44.65 0.56
CA SER A 31 -12.40 43.99 1.74
C SER A 31 -13.83 44.48 2.04
N LEU A 32 -14.08 45.79 1.87
CA LEU A 32 -15.38 46.40 2.11
C LEU A 32 -16.40 46.12 1.01
N ARG A 33 -15.96 45.81 -0.22
CA ARG A 33 -16.86 45.39 -1.31
C ARG A 33 -17.72 44.19 -0.93
N ARG A 34 -17.21 43.28 -0.09
CA ARG A 34 -17.94 42.10 0.38
C ARG A 34 -19.07 42.43 1.37
N LEU A 35 -18.94 43.54 2.10
CA LEU A 35 -19.97 44.05 3.01
C LEU A 35 -21.06 44.85 2.29
N ARG A 36 -20.83 45.27 1.05
CA ARG A 36 -21.74 46.17 0.32
C ARG A 36 -23.17 45.67 0.28
N LEU A 37 -23.39 44.39 -0.02
CA LEU A 37 -24.74 43.80 -0.05
C LEU A 37 -25.35 43.74 1.35
N ALA A 38 -24.59 43.29 2.35
CA ALA A 38 -25.03 43.24 3.75
C ALA A 38 -25.40 44.61 4.33
N VAL A 39 -24.57 45.63 4.10
CA VAL A 39 -24.83 47.00 4.56
C VAL A 39 -26.03 47.61 3.82
N SER A 40 -26.20 47.28 2.52
CA SER A 40 -27.39 47.72 1.77
C SER A 40 -28.67 47.08 2.30
N LEU A 41 -28.65 45.77 2.60
CA LEU A 41 -29.78 45.07 3.21
C LEU A 41 -30.09 45.59 4.61
N LEU A 42 -29.08 45.91 5.42
CA LEU A 42 -29.27 46.55 6.72
C LEU A 42 -29.91 47.94 6.58
N ALA A 43 -29.45 48.77 5.62
CA ALA A 43 -30.03 50.08 5.39
C ALA A 43 -31.52 49.98 4.97
N ILE A 44 -31.86 48.97 4.15
CA ILE A 44 -33.25 48.64 3.80
C ILE A 44 -34.02 48.24 5.07
N ALA A 45 -33.48 47.34 5.89
CA ALA A 45 -34.11 46.91 7.13
C ALA A 45 -34.40 48.11 8.06
N VAL A 46 -33.41 48.99 8.26
CA VAL A 46 -33.56 50.20 9.10
C VAL A 46 -34.63 51.13 8.53
N SER A 47 -34.64 51.38 7.22
CA SER A 47 -35.67 52.20 6.55
C SER A 47 -37.08 51.61 6.72
N LEU A 48 -37.23 50.29 6.60
CA LEU A 48 -38.51 49.59 6.82
C LEU A 48 -38.96 49.61 8.28
N ILE A 49 -38.02 49.54 9.24
CA ILE A 49 -38.32 49.69 10.67
C ILE A 49 -38.84 51.10 10.96
N VAL A 50 -38.21 52.12 10.37
CA VAL A 50 -38.66 53.52 10.49
C VAL A 50 -40.02 53.71 9.84
N PHE A 51 -40.24 53.16 8.64
CA PHE A 51 -41.53 53.16 7.96
C PHE A 51 -42.63 52.55 8.83
N ARG A 52 -42.37 51.40 9.46
CA ARG A 52 -43.31 50.74 10.38
C ARG A 52 -43.70 51.63 11.56
N ARG A 53 -42.75 52.44 12.08
CA ARG A 53 -43.02 53.38 13.19
C ARG A 53 -43.78 54.63 12.74
N LEU A 54 -43.49 55.16 11.55
CA LEU A 54 -44.10 56.39 11.04
C LEU A 54 -45.49 56.18 10.41
N ALA A 55 -45.74 54.99 9.84
CA ALA A 55 -46.98 54.67 9.14
C ALA A 55 -47.62 53.36 9.63
N PRO A 56 -47.94 53.22 10.93
CA PRO A 56 -48.41 51.96 11.50
C PRO A 56 -49.71 51.46 10.87
N THR A 57 -50.62 52.37 10.50
CA THR A 57 -51.92 51.99 9.89
C THR A 57 -51.74 51.37 8.50
N ILE A 58 -50.70 51.79 7.77
CA ILE A 58 -50.36 51.28 6.43
C ILE A 58 -49.51 50.01 6.52
N ALA A 59 -48.65 49.92 7.54
CA ALA A 59 -47.74 48.80 7.73
C ALA A 59 -48.44 47.52 8.24
N ARG A 60 -49.54 47.64 9.00
CA ARG A 60 -50.30 46.50 9.57
C ARG A 60 -50.59 45.35 8.59
N PRO A 61 -51.20 45.56 7.40
CA PRO A 61 -51.51 44.46 6.49
C PRO A 61 -50.28 43.73 5.94
N VAL A 62 -49.11 44.37 5.94
CA VAL A 62 -47.86 43.82 5.42
C VAL A 62 -46.85 43.51 6.53
N GLU A 63 -47.25 43.57 7.80
CA GLU A 63 -46.36 43.38 8.95
C GLU A 63 -45.60 42.04 8.92
N PRO A 64 -46.21 40.89 8.56
CA PRO A 64 -45.48 39.63 8.45
C PRO A 64 -44.31 39.70 7.45
N TYR A 65 -44.51 40.36 6.30
CA TYR A 65 -43.48 40.54 5.29
C TYR A 65 -42.38 41.49 5.75
N LEU A 66 -42.77 42.59 6.40
CA LEU A 66 -41.81 43.53 6.98
C LEU A 66 -40.92 42.84 8.01
N TRP A 67 -41.49 42.02 8.90
CA TRP A 67 -40.75 41.27 9.90
C TRP A 67 -39.71 40.32 9.27
N VAL A 68 -40.08 39.58 8.22
CA VAL A 68 -39.15 38.69 7.51
C VAL A 68 -37.99 39.48 6.90
N VAL A 69 -38.27 40.55 6.16
CA VAL A 69 -37.24 41.33 5.45
C VAL A 69 -36.28 42.02 6.42
N THR A 70 -36.79 42.63 7.50
CA THR A 70 -35.94 43.33 8.47
C THR A 70 -35.06 42.35 9.25
N THR A 71 -35.65 41.25 9.75
CA THR A 71 -34.92 40.24 10.52
C THR A 71 -33.87 39.55 9.65
N PHE A 72 -34.19 39.26 8.38
CA PHE A 72 -33.23 38.71 7.42
C PHE A 72 -32.05 39.66 7.19
N GLY A 73 -32.31 40.95 6.96
CA GLY A 73 -31.28 41.95 6.74
C GLY A 73 -30.33 42.10 7.93
N GLU A 74 -30.87 42.11 9.16
CA GLU A 74 -30.10 42.16 10.40
C GLU A 74 -29.21 40.91 10.60
N ILE A 75 -29.79 39.71 10.48
CA ILE A 75 -29.06 38.45 10.63
C ILE A 75 -27.97 38.32 9.57
N TYR A 76 -28.29 38.60 8.30
CA TYR A 76 -27.32 38.52 7.22
C TYR A 76 -26.19 39.54 7.39
N PHE A 77 -26.50 40.74 7.88
CA PHE A 77 -25.48 41.75 8.20
C PHE A 77 -24.55 41.28 9.30
N LEU A 78 -25.08 40.80 10.43
CA LEU A 78 -24.27 40.29 11.54
C LEU A 78 -23.38 39.13 11.12
N PHE A 79 -23.92 38.20 10.33
CA PHE A 79 -23.16 37.10 9.76
C PHE A 79 -22.02 37.60 8.87
N LYS A 80 -22.30 38.49 7.91
CA LYS A 80 -21.28 39.03 6.99
C LYS A 80 -20.24 39.88 7.69
N LEU A 81 -20.64 40.65 8.71
CA LEU A 81 -19.73 41.41 9.54
C LEU A 81 -18.76 40.47 10.28
N THR A 82 -19.29 39.42 10.90
CA THR A 82 -18.49 38.40 11.60
C THR A 82 -17.54 37.68 10.64
N GLU A 83 -18.02 37.29 9.47
CA GLU A 83 -17.23 36.62 8.44
C GLU A 83 -16.07 37.49 7.92
N VAL A 84 -16.29 38.79 7.65
CA VAL A 84 -15.22 39.74 7.28
C VAL A 84 -14.25 39.94 8.45
N LEU A 85 -14.75 40.12 9.67
CA LEU A 85 -13.90 40.37 10.84
C LEU A 85 -13.02 39.14 11.15
N LEU A 86 -13.59 37.95 11.13
CA LEU A 86 -12.85 36.70 11.35
C LEU A 86 -11.83 36.45 10.22
N LEU A 87 -12.29 36.43 8.96
CA LEU A 87 -11.46 35.96 7.84
C LEU A 87 -10.50 37.02 7.31
N ASP A 88 -10.93 38.28 7.20
CA ASP A 88 -10.10 39.35 6.63
C ASP A 88 -9.33 40.14 7.67
N VAL A 89 -9.79 40.23 8.93
CA VAL A 89 -9.05 40.96 9.97
C VAL A 89 -8.23 40.01 10.83
N VAL A 90 -8.85 38.99 11.44
CA VAL A 90 -8.15 38.09 12.39
C VAL A 90 -7.19 37.14 11.68
N LEU A 91 -7.64 36.39 10.66
CA LEU A 91 -6.76 35.43 9.97
C LEU A 91 -5.59 36.12 9.24
N ARG A 92 -5.84 37.27 8.59
CA ARG A 92 -4.77 38.02 7.92
C ARG A 92 -3.73 38.55 8.91
N ARG A 93 -4.15 39.00 10.10
CA ARG A 93 -3.21 39.41 11.16
C ARG A 93 -2.34 38.26 11.65
N ARG A 94 -2.83 37.02 11.60
CA ARG A 94 -2.07 35.80 11.94
C ARG A 94 -1.18 35.29 10.80
N GLY A 95 -1.08 36.03 9.68
CA GLY A 95 -0.30 35.63 8.51
C GLY A 95 -0.90 34.44 7.74
N GLN A 96 -2.10 33.99 8.09
CA GLN A 96 -2.77 32.88 7.41
C GLN A 96 -3.48 33.37 6.16
N ARG A 97 -3.39 32.59 5.08
CA ARG A 97 -4.14 32.88 3.86
C ARG A 97 -5.62 32.55 4.09
N PRO A 98 -6.55 33.49 3.88
CA PRO A 98 -7.97 33.19 4.01
C PRO A 98 -8.39 32.12 2.99
N PRO A 99 -9.45 31.36 3.28
CA PRO A 99 -9.95 30.36 2.35
C PRO A 99 -10.32 30.99 1.00
N PRO A 100 -10.30 30.21 -0.10
CA PRO A 100 -10.68 30.70 -1.42
C PRO A 100 -12.06 31.37 -1.41
N GLY A 101 -12.22 32.44 -2.19
CA GLY A 101 -13.46 33.25 -2.22
C GLY A 101 -14.73 32.43 -2.50
N ILE A 102 -14.61 31.40 -3.34
CA ILE A 102 -15.72 30.51 -3.72
C ILE A 102 -16.35 29.83 -2.50
N PHE A 103 -15.56 29.29 -1.57
CA PHE A 103 -16.10 28.63 -0.37
C PHE A 103 -16.89 29.60 0.49
N ARG A 104 -16.37 30.82 0.63
CA ARG A 104 -16.99 31.88 1.39
C ARG A 104 -18.32 32.32 0.77
N ASP A 105 -18.34 32.48 -0.55
CA ASP A 105 -19.54 32.87 -1.29
C ASP A 105 -20.61 31.77 -1.27
N ILE A 106 -20.22 30.50 -1.43
CA ILE A 106 -21.13 29.34 -1.30
C ILE A 106 -21.71 29.28 0.11
N PHE A 107 -20.85 29.32 1.14
CA PHE A 107 -21.29 29.22 2.54
C PHE A 107 -22.24 30.36 2.92
N SER A 108 -21.92 31.57 2.48
CA SER A 108 -22.78 32.72 2.72
C SER A 108 -24.11 32.67 1.95
N THR A 109 -24.12 32.14 0.74
CA THR A 109 -25.35 32.01 -0.07
C THR A 109 -26.25 30.94 0.53
N LEU A 110 -25.67 29.81 0.95
CA LEU A 110 -26.39 28.73 1.63
C LEU A 110 -26.95 29.21 2.96
N PHE A 111 -26.15 29.91 3.77
CA PHE A 111 -26.61 30.50 5.03
C PHE A 111 -27.79 31.45 4.82
N ALA A 112 -27.70 32.35 3.85
CA ALA A 112 -28.79 33.27 3.51
C ALA A 112 -30.06 32.52 3.07
N ALA A 113 -29.93 31.50 2.20
CA ALA A 113 -31.06 30.71 1.74
C ALA A 113 -31.76 29.99 2.92
N VAL A 114 -31.00 29.35 3.81
CA VAL A 114 -31.53 28.64 4.98
C VAL A 114 -32.23 29.60 5.93
N VAL A 115 -31.61 30.73 6.28
CA VAL A 115 -32.22 31.75 7.14
C VAL A 115 -33.50 32.31 6.53
N LEU A 116 -33.49 32.59 5.22
CA LEU A 116 -34.68 33.09 4.53
C LEU A 116 -35.84 32.08 4.58
N VAL A 117 -35.58 30.80 4.33
CA VAL A 117 -36.60 29.74 4.40
C VAL A 117 -37.20 29.63 5.81
N ILE A 118 -36.35 29.66 6.85
CA ILE A 118 -36.79 29.62 8.26
C ILE A 118 -37.68 30.84 8.58
N LEU A 119 -37.27 32.04 8.17
CA LEU A 119 -38.02 33.27 8.42
C LEU A 119 -39.33 33.31 7.64
N VAL A 120 -39.37 32.85 6.38
CA VAL A 120 -40.59 32.76 5.59
C VAL A 120 -41.59 31.81 6.24
N GLN A 121 -41.13 30.65 6.71
CA GLN A 121 -42.00 29.71 7.41
C GLN A 121 -42.53 30.29 8.74
N ALA A 122 -41.66 30.93 9.54
CA ALA A 122 -42.04 31.50 10.84
C ALA A 122 -42.92 32.74 10.73
N GLY A 123 -42.64 33.62 9.77
CA GLY A 123 -43.29 34.90 9.60
C GLY A 123 -44.55 34.84 8.74
N LEU A 124 -44.54 34.06 7.66
CA LEU A 124 -45.65 34.00 6.70
C LEU A 124 -46.55 32.77 6.86
N GLY A 125 -46.20 31.84 7.76
CA GLY A 125 -46.96 30.60 7.97
C GLY A 125 -46.93 29.63 6.78
N VAL A 126 -46.02 29.84 5.82
CA VAL A 126 -45.91 28.98 4.62
C VAL A 126 -45.23 27.68 4.99
N HIS A 127 -45.90 26.55 4.74
CA HIS A 127 -45.32 25.23 4.92
C HIS A 127 -44.39 24.87 3.76
N VAL A 128 -43.08 25.00 3.99
CA VAL A 128 -42.03 24.71 3.00
C VAL A 128 -41.63 23.23 2.96
N ALA A 129 -42.44 22.31 3.49
CA ALA A 129 -42.12 20.88 3.57
C ALA A 129 -41.78 20.28 2.19
N ALA A 130 -42.54 20.62 1.14
CA ALA A 130 -42.27 20.16 -0.22
C ALA A 130 -40.92 20.66 -0.77
N LEU A 131 -40.54 21.91 -0.46
CA LEU A 131 -39.24 22.47 -0.83
C LEU A 131 -38.11 21.75 -0.10
N VAL A 132 -38.28 21.44 1.19
CA VAL A 132 -37.28 20.72 1.99
C VAL A 132 -37.08 19.29 1.46
N VAL A 133 -38.15 18.55 1.17
CA VAL A 133 -38.07 17.17 0.67
C VAL A 133 -37.38 17.11 -0.70
N THR A 134 -37.78 17.98 -1.63
CA THR A 134 -37.15 18.04 -2.97
C THR A 134 -35.69 18.48 -2.90
N SER A 135 -35.38 19.46 -2.05
CA SER A 135 -34.00 19.91 -1.81
C SER A 135 -33.15 18.84 -1.15
N ALA A 136 -33.72 17.96 -0.31
CA ALA A 136 -33.00 16.85 0.31
C ALA A 136 -32.52 15.85 -0.74
N ALA A 137 -33.37 15.48 -1.71
CA ALA A 137 -32.97 14.60 -2.81
C ALA A 137 -31.81 15.20 -3.63
N VAL A 138 -31.92 16.48 -4.01
CA VAL A 138 -30.86 17.20 -4.73
C VAL A 138 -29.56 17.25 -3.91
N SER A 139 -29.67 17.49 -2.60
CA SER A 139 -28.52 17.56 -1.69
C SER A 139 -27.78 16.23 -1.59
N ILE A 140 -28.49 15.09 -1.64
CA ILE A 140 -27.87 13.76 -1.66
C ILE A 140 -27.03 13.58 -2.93
N PHE A 141 -27.60 13.87 -4.11
CA PHE A 141 -26.87 13.74 -5.37
C PHE A 141 -25.66 14.69 -5.44
N LEU A 142 -25.84 15.94 -4.99
CA LEU A 142 -24.75 16.91 -4.93
C LEU A 142 -23.66 16.48 -3.93
N GLY A 143 -24.06 15.93 -2.78
CA GLY A 143 -23.15 15.41 -1.77
C GLY A 143 -22.32 14.24 -2.29
N LEU A 144 -22.94 13.30 -3.01
CA LEU A 144 -22.25 12.19 -3.67
C LEU A 144 -21.29 12.70 -4.75
N ALA A 145 -21.70 13.68 -5.57
CA ALA A 145 -20.84 14.27 -6.59
C ALA A 145 -19.63 15.01 -6.00
N LEU A 146 -19.80 15.65 -4.83
CA LEU A 146 -18.76 16.40 -4.14
C LEU A 146 -17.97 15.58 -3.11
N GLN A 147 -18.31 14.30 -2.93
CA GLN A 147 -17.74 13.44 -1.88
C GLN A 147 -16.20 13.47 -1.88
N GLN A 148 -15.59 13.37 -3.06
CA GLN A 148 -14.14 13.41 -3.21
C GLN A 148 -13.54 14.76 -2.81
N THR A 149 -14.17 15.87 -3.24
CA THR A 149 -13.70 17.23 -2.91
C THR A 149 -13.78 17.50 -1.41
N ILE A 150 -14.86 17.03 -0.77
CA ILE A 150 -15.04 17.13 0.68
C ILE A 150 -14.01 16.27 1.41
N SER A 151 -13.73 15.06 0.91
CA SER A 151 -12.70 14.19 1.47
C SER A 151 -11.31 14.81 1.39
N ASP A 152 -10.94 15.40 0.25
CA ASP A 152 -9.67 16.13 0.09
C ASP A 152 -9.56 17.34 1.04
N LEU A 153 -10.66 18.05 1.28
CA LEU A 153 -10.69 19.16 2.23
C LEU A 153 -10.45 18.70 3.67
N PHE A 154 -11.18 17.69 4.15
CA PHE A 154 -11.01 17.19 5.51
C PHE A 154 -9.65 16.54 5.72
N ALA A 155 -9.15 15.79 4.73
CA ALA A 155 -7.79 15.25 4.75
C ALA A 155 -6.75 16.38 4.80
N GLY A 156 -6.95 17.46 4.05
CA GLY A 156 -6.08 18.63 4.10
C GLY A 156 -6.07 19.31 5.46
N LEU A 157 -7.24 19.49 6.08
CA LEU A 157 -7.35 20.04 7.43
C LEU A 157 -6.63 19.15 8.46
N ALA A 158 -6.81 17.83 8.39
CA ALA A 158 -6.12 16.88 9.26
C ALA A 158 -4.60 16.98 9.11
N LEU A 159 -4.08 16.97 7.87
CA LEU A 159 -2.65 17.13 7.59
C LEU A 159 -2.09 18.46 8.14
N MET A 160 -2.85 19.55 8.06
CA MET A 160 -2.42 20.85 8.59
C MET A 160 -2.44 20.92 10.13
N ILE A 161 -3.31 20.16 10.79
CA ILE A 161 -3.44 20.10 12.25
C ILE A 161 -2.37 19.17 12.83
N GLU A 162 -2.28 17.96 12.31
CA GLU A 162 -1.35 16.92 12.80
C GLU A 162 0.09 17.18 12.38
N ARG A 163 0.29 17.85 11.23
CA ARG A 163 1.60 18.17 10.64
C ARG A 163 2.57 16.98 10.64
N PRO A 164 2.21 15.84 10.01
CA PRO A 164 3.13 14.70 9.91
C PRO A 164 4.43 15.02 9.14
N PHE A 165 4.40 16.08 8.33
CA PHE A 165 5.54 16.63 7.62
C PHE A 165 5.29 18.12 7.32
N GLU A 166 6.36 18.88 7.10
CA GLU A 166 6.30 20.31 6.80
C GLU A 166 6.92 20.63 5.42
N PRO A 167 6.58 21.79 4.82
CA PRO A 167 7.28 22.27 3.63
C PRO A 167 8.79 22.32 3.84
N GLY A 168 9.53 21.67 2.94
CA GLY A 168 10.97 21.49 3.02
C GLY A 168 11.40 20.07 3.36
N ASP A 169 10.51 19.24 3.94
CA ASP A 169 10.81 17.86 4.33
C ASP A 169 10.91 16.93 3.12
N TRP A 170 11.77 15.91 3.22
CA TRP A 170 11.78 14.78 2.30
C TRP A 170 10.83 13.71 2.79
N VAL A 171 9.87 13.33 1.95
CA VAL A 171 8.84 12.36 2.29
C VAL A 171 8.75 11.27 1.23
N ARG A 172 8.42 10.06 1.69
CA ARG A 172 7.98 8.95 0.85
C ARG A 172 6.49 8.75 1.08
N ILE A 173 5.68 8.96 0.04
CA ILE A 173 4.23 8.78 0.06
C ILE A 173 3.91 7.61 -0.89
N GLY A 174 3.61 6.45 -0.33
CA GLY A 174 3.57 5.18 -1.08
C GLY A 174 4.94 4.89 -1.72
N GLU A 175 4.97 4.86 -3.06
CA GLU A 175 6.19 4.64 -3.85
C GLU A 175 6.87 5.94 -4.32
N ARG A 176 6.28 7.10 -4.03
CA ARG A 176 6.77 8.39 -4.52
C ARG A 176 7.64 9.05 -3.47
N VAL A 177 8.86 9.42 -3.86
CA VAL A 177 9.83 10.13 -3.00
C VAL A 177 10.02 11.54 -3.53
N GLY A 178 9.88 12.52 -2.65
CA GLY A 178 10.04 13.92 -3.02
C GLY A 178 10.14 14.87 -1.83
N ARG A 179 10.56 16.11 -2.11
CA ARG A 179 10.61 17.20 -1.15
C ARG A 179 9.28 17.93 -1.12
N VAL A 180 8.67 18.08 0.03
CA VAL A 180 7.42 18.84 0.20
C VAL A 180 7.69 20.31 -0.11
N GLN A 181 6.93 20.87 -1.04
CA GLN A 181 7.06 22.27 -1.46
C GLN A 181 5.91 23.11 -0.90
N GLU A 182 4.70 22.58 -1.00
CA GLU A 182 3.50 23.24 -0.54
C GLU A 182 2.48 22.21 -0.03
N ILE A 183 1.83 22.52 1.08
CA ILE A 183 0.64 21.83 1.55
C ILE A 183 -0.53 22.80 1.39
N SER A 184 -1.40 22.54 0.42
CA SER A 184 -2.60 23.33 0.19
C SER A 184 -3.83 22.62 0.79
N TRP A 185 -4.96 23.32 0.83
CA TRP A 185 -6.21 22.78 1.40
C TRP A 185 -6.76 21.53 0.68
N ARG A 186 -6.37 21.26 -0.57
CA ARG A 186 -6.83 20.09 -1.37
C ARG A 186 -5.74 19.12 -1.80
N ALA A 187 -4.48 19.54 -1.81
CA ALA A 187 -3.39 18.75 -2.36
C ALA A 187 -2.06 19.11 -1.73
N VAL A 188 -1.15 18.15 -1.73
CA VAL A 188 0.26 18.31 -1.40
C VAL A 188 1.05 18.36 -2.70
N LYS A 189 1.93 19.34 -2.83
CA LYS A 189 2.90 19.43 -3.93
C LYS A 189 4.26 18.96 -3.41
N ILE A 190 4.79 17.89 -4.00
CA ILE A 190 6.15 17.42 -3.75
C ILE A 190 7.00 17.58 -5.01
N GLN A 191 8.24 17.98 -4.87
CA GLN A 191 9.23 17.95 -5.95
C GLN A 191 9.91 16.59 -5.94
N LEU A 192 9.90 15.89 -7.07
CA LEU A 192 10.48 14.54 -7.15
C LEU A 192 12.01 14.62 -6.98
N LEU A 193 12.61 13.61 -6.34
CA LEU A 193 14.06 13.60 -6.12
C LEU A 193 14.86 13.51 -7.43
N ARG A 194 14.34 12.73 -8.39
CA ARG A 194 15.05 12.33 -9.62
C ARG A 194 14.76 13.21 -10.81
N VAL A 195 13.68 13.98 -10.74
CA VAL A 195 13.17 14.81 -11.82
C VAL A 195 12.78 16.12 -11.16
N GLU A 196 13.20 17.26 -11.71
CA GLU A 196 12.87 18.57 -11.12
C GLU A 196 11.37 18.92 -11.18
N ASP A 197 10.55 18.00 -11.69
CA ASP A 197 9.10 18.09 -11.78
C ASP A 197 8.40 18.06 -10.42
N TYR A 198 7.25 18.74 -10.38
CA TYR A 198 6.33 18.68 -9.25
C TYR A 198 5.28 17.59 -9.45
N LEU A 199 5.13 16.73 -8.44
CA LEU A 199 4.01 15.82 -8.29
C LEU A 199 2.96 16.45 -7.35
N ILE A 200 1.73 16.60 -7.83
CA ILE A 200 0.60 17.15 -7.07
C ILE A 200 -0.31 15.98 -6.67
N ILE A 201 -0.41 15.72 -5.38
CA ILE A 201 -1.15 14.58 -4.82
C ILE A 201 -2.37 15.10 -4.05
N PRO A 202 -3.60 14.66 -4.37
CA PRO A 202 -4.79 15.02 -3.59
C PRO A 202 -4.63 14.61 -2.12
N ASN A 203 -5.11 15.43 -1.19
CA ASN A 203 -4.93 15.20 0.24
C ASN A 203 -5.56 13.87 0.70
N SER A 204 -6.71 13.47 0.13
CA SER A 204 -7.34 12.19 0.47
C SER A 204 -6.49 10.98 0.04
N VAL A 205 -5.67 11.12 -1.00
CA VAL A 205 -4.73 10.08 -1.43
C VAL A 205 -3.56 10.01 -0.45
N VAL A 206 -3.01 11.16 -0.05
CA VAL A 206 -1.93 11.23 0.95
C VAL A 206 -2.39 10.63 2.29
N ALA A 207 -3.60 10.99 2.75
CA ALA A 207 -4.15 10.52 4.02
C ALA A 207 -4.44 9.00 4.06
N LYS A 208 -4.56 8.35 2.90
CA LYS A 208 -4.76 6.90 2.79
C LYS A 208 -3.46 6.14 2.53
N ALA A 209 -2.38 6.84 2.17
CA ALA A 209 -1.10 6.23 1.84
C ALA A 209 -0.25 6.06 3.10
N GLU A 210 0.67 5.09 3.07
CA GLU A 210 1.79 5.06 4.01
C GLU A 210 2.69 6.27 3.73
N VAL A 211 2.94 7.07 4.77
CA VAL A 211 3.81 8.24 4.70
C VAL A 211 5.00 8.02 5.61
N VAL A 212 6.21 8.14 5.05
CA VAL A 212 7.44 8.12 5.84
C VAL A 212 8.18 9.44 5.65
N ASN A 213 8.36 10.16 6.74
CA ASN A 213 9.13 11.41 6.78
C ASN A 213 10.61 11.08 6.98
N MET A 214 11.44 11.39 5.98
CA MET A 214 12.89 11.16 6.01
C MET A 214 13.65 12.31 6.69
N SER A 215 12.98 13.42 7.00
CA SER A 215 13.56 14.58 7.66
C SER A 215 13.32 14.61 9.18
N SER A 216 12.44 13.74 9.70
CA SER A 216 11.96 13.73 11.09
C SER A 216 12.10 12.34 11.72
N PRO A 217 12.44 12.21 13.03
CA PRO A 217 12.69 13.29 14.00
C PRO A 217 14.04 14.00 13.82
N THR A 218 14.95 13.39 13.06
CA THR A 218 16.26 13.95 12.74
C THR A 218 16.54 13.72 11.26
N ARG A 219 17.41 14.55 10.65
CA ARG A 219 17.87 14.34 9.27
C ARG A 219 18.86 13.17 9.11
N LEU A 220 19.18 12.51 10.22
CA LEU A 220 20.06 11.35 10.24
C LEU A 220 19.38 10.19 9.52
N HIS A 221 19.94 9.78 8.39
CA HIS A 221 19.39 8.71 7.58
C HIS A 221 20.38 7.55 7.45
N GLY A 222 20.00 6.37 7.92
CA GLY A 222 20.77 5.14 7.74
C GLY A 222 20.50 4.55 6.35
N HIS A 223 21.52 4.47 5.52
CA HIS A 223 21.47 3.79 4.22
C HIS A 223 22.28 2.50 4.27
N THR A 224 21.91 1.55 3.42
CA THR A 224 22.52 0.21 3.43
C THR A 224 22.92 -0.22 2.02
N VAL A 225 24.12 -0.81 1.92
CA VAL A 225 24.62 -1.46 0.71
C VAL A 225 25.01 -2.89 1.04
N GLU A 226 24.65 -3.84 0.18
CA GLU A 226 25.05 -5.24 0.31
C GLU A 226 26.26 -5.55 -0.58
N VAL A 227 27.23 -6.29 -0.03
CA VAL A 227 28.47 -6.66 -0.73
C VAL A 227 28.77 -8.15 -0.49
N GLY A 228 28.95 -8.91 -1.57
CA GLY A 228 29.35 -10.32 -1.51
C GLY A 228 30.87 -10.46 -1.45
N VAL A 229 31.38 -11.28 -0.54
CA VAL A 229 32.81 -11.51 -0.29
C VAL A 229 33.12 -13.00 -0.27
N ALA A 230 34.30 -13.41 -0.75
CA ALA A 230 34.67 -14.83 -0.82
C ALA A 230 34.78 -15.47 0.58
N TYR A 231 34.40 -16.75 0.69
CA TYR A 231 34.34 -17.51 1.94
C TYR A 231 35.65 -17.61 2.73
N ARG A 232 36.79 -17.43 2.06
CA ARG A 232 38.12 -17.54 2.68
C ARG A 232 38.51 -16.34 3.54
N HIS A 233 37.79 -15.22 3.47
CA HIS A 233 38.15 -14.01 4.21
C HIS A 233 37.48 -14.00 5.60
N PRO A 234 38.22 -13.78 6.70
CA PRO A 234 37.65 -13.74 8.05
C PRO A 234 36.60 -12.62 8.20
N PRO A 235 35.42 -12.89 8.79
CA PRO A 235 34.35 -11.90 8.85
C PRO A 235 34.69 -10.60 9.58
N SER A 236 35.43 -10.67 10.70
CA SER A 236 35.86 -9.48 11.44
C SER A 236 36.69 -8.53 10.57
N ARG A 237 37.67 -9.08 9.84
CA ARG A 237 38.51 -8.30 8.91
C ARG A 237 37.70 -7.65 7.80
N VAL A 238 36.73 -8.37 7.23
CA VAL A 238 35.88 -7.83 6.16
C VAL A 238 35.01 -6.69 6.69
N SER A 239 34.42 -6.86 7.87
CA SER A 239 33.62 -5.83 8.53
C SER A 239 34.42 -4.56 8.81
N ASP A 240 35.64 -4.68 9.33
CA ASP A 240 36.51 -3.54 9.64
C ASP A 240 36.88 -2.75 8.38
N VAL A 241 37.24 -3.47 7.30
CA VAL A 241 37.59 -2.84 6.02
C VAL A 241 36.39 -2.14 5.38
N LEU A 242 35.20 -2.75 5.43
CA LEU A 242 33.96 -2.14 4.92
C LEU A 242 33.58 -0.86 5.67
N ALA A 243 33.61 -0.91 7.01
CA ALA A 243 33.29 0.25 7.84
C ALA A 243 34.33 1.38 7.64
N GLY A 244 35.62 1.04 7.56
CA GLY A 244 36.70 1.98 7.28
C GLY A 244 36.57 2.62 5.90
N ALA A 245 36.24 1.85 4.86
CA ALA A 245 36.05 2.37 3.50
C ALA A 245 34.88 3.35 3.42
N ALA A 246 33.79 3.11 4.15
CA ALA A 246 32.66 4.03 4.21
C ALA A 246 33.03 5.37 4.86
N LEU A 247 33.85 5.35 5.91
CA LEU A 247 34.31 6.55 6.62
C LEU A 247 35.22 7.46 5.79
N GLU A 248 35.85 6.93 4.73
CA GLU A 248 36.65 7.74 3.79
C GLU A 248 35.79 8.59 2.83
N VAL A 249 34.47 8.33 2.74
CA VAL A 249 33.58 8.99 1.79
C VAL A 249 32.99 10.28 2.37
N ALA A 250 33.14 11.38 1.64
CA ALA A 250 32.55 12.66 2.01
C ALA A 250 31.01 12.57 2.03
N GLY A 251 30.40 12.94 3.15
CA GLY A 251 28.94 12.85 3.36
C GLY A 251 28.51 11.65 4.22
N VAL A 252 29.40 10.68 4.46
CA VAL A 252 29.18 9.65 5.49
C VAL A 252 29.55 10.23 6.86
N LEU A 253 28.65 10.10 7.82
CA LEU A 253 28.84 10.59 9.18
C LEU A 253 29.77 9.69 9.98
N GLN A 254 30.57 10.31 10.85
CA GLN A 254 31.44 9.56 11.78
C GLN A 254 30.69 9.09 13.03
N ALA A 255 29.63 9.80 13.42
CA ALA A 255 28.77 9.45 14.54
C ALA A 255 27.29 9.62 14.12
N PRO A 256 26.51 8.52 14.02
CA PRO A 256 26.89 7.13 14.27
C PRO A 256 27.90 6.60 13.23
N ALA A 257 28.87 5.81 13.71
CA ALA A 257 29.88 5.21 12.83
C ALA A 257 29.25 4.12 11.93
N PRO A 258 29.69 3.98 10.67
CA PRO A 258 29.29 2.90 9.78
C PRO A 258 29.51 1.52 10.40
N ARG A 259 28.63 0.58 10.08
CA ARG A 259 28.67 -0.80 10.59
C ARG A 259 28.52 -1.78 9.45
N ALA A 260 29.34 -2.82 9.46
CA ALA A 260 29.29 -3.90 8.50
C ALA A 260 29.03 -5.22 9.22
N GLU A 261 27.97 -5.91 8.82
CA GLU A 261 27.51 -7.16 9.46
C GLU A 261 27.40 -8.26 8.41
N LEU A 262 27.87 -9.46 8.74
CA LEU A 262 27.63 -10.66 7.93
C LEU A 262 26.16 -11.07 8.10
N ILE A 263 25.37 -11.01 7.03
CA ILE A 263 23.92 -11.25 7.09
C ILE A 263 23.47 -12.58 6.51
N ARG A 264 24.22 -13.15 5.55
CA ARG A 264 23.89 -14.45 4.96
C ARG A 264 25.09 -15.12 4.29
N PHE A 265 25.03 -16.44 4.19
CA PHE A 265 25.93 -17.28 3.41
C PHE A 265 25.21 -17.69 2.12
N ASP A 266 25.63 -17.16 0.97
CA ASP A 266 25.06 -17.45 -0.36
C ASP A 266 25.86 -18.53 -1.09
N SER A 267 25.36 -19.01 -2.24
CA SER A 267 25.96 -20.11 -3.02
C SER A 267 27.43 -19.89 -3.41
N SER A 268 27.89 -18.65 -3.55
CA SER A 268 29.26 -18.34 -3.97
C SER A 268 29.93 -17.21 -3.17
N SER A 269 29.23 -16.65 -2.17
CA SER A 269 29.73 -15.52 -1.37
C SER A 269 29.15 -15.50 0.04
N MET A 270 29.87 -14.89 0.96
CA MET A 270 29.34 -14.37 2.22
C MET A 270 28.85 -12.94 1.97
N THR A 271 27.57 -12.66 2.20
CA THR A 271 27.00 -11.33 1.97
C THR A 271 27.03 -10.50 3.24
N TYR A 272 27.66 -9.34 3.13
CA TYR A 272 27.75 -8.34 4.17
C TYR A 272 26.80 -7.19 3.90
N ARG A 273 26.17 -6.71 4.97
CA ARG A 273 25.38 -5.49 4.99
C ARG A 273 26.21 -4.37 5.57
N LEU A 274 26.56 -3.38 4.76
CA LEU A 274 27.21 -2.15 5.20
C LEU A 274 26.16 -1.06 5.38
N THR A 275 25.89 -0.70 6.62
CA THR A 275 25.01 0.42 6.99
C THR A 275 25.86 1.63 7.35
N PHE A 276 25.56 2.77 6.74
CA PHE A 276 26.20 4.04 7.00
C PHE A 276 25.16 5.15 7.11
N TRP A 277 25.51 6.24 7.79
CA TRP A 277 24.59 7.33 8.06
C TRP A 277 24.99 8.58 7.30
N ILE A 278 23.98 9.31 6.80
CA ILE A 278 24.11 10.60 6.11
C ILE A 278 23.16 11.63 6.74
N ASP A 279 23.38 12.91 6.49
CA ASP A 279 22.51 14.02 6.89
C ASP A 279 21.86 14.78 5.71
N ASP A 280 22.30 14.48 4.48
CA ASP A 280 21.80 15.05 3.24
C ASP A 280 21.14 13.98 2.35
N TYR A 281 19.86 13.69 2.62
CA TYR A 281 19.06 12.69 1.91
C TYR A 281 19.12 12.81 0.36
N PRO A 282 19.01 13.99 -0.27
CA PRO A 282 19.07 14.08 -1.72
C PRO A 282 20.34 13.49 -2.36
N ARG A 283 21.45 13.46 -1.63
CA ARG A 283 22.74 12.92 -2.11
C ARG A 283 22.92 11.43 -1.82
N ILE A 284 21.91 10.75 -1.30
CA ILE A 284 22.01 9.35 -0.88
C ILE A 284 22.55 8.41 -1.97
N ASP A 285 22.08 8.56 -3.21
CA ASP A 285 22.51 7.72 -4.32
C ASP A 285 23.95 8.02 -4.76
N GLU A 286 24.34 9.30 -4.74
CA GLU A 286 25.71 9.76 -5.01
C GLU A 286 26.69 9.20 -3.98
N ILE A 287 26.36 9.37 -2.69
CA ILE A 287 27.18 8.88 -1.56
C ILE A 287 27.25 7.35 -1.60
N ALA A 288 26.12 6.66 -1.82
CA ALA A 288 26.11 5.20 -1.92
C ALA A 288 26.96 4.68 -3.09
N ALA A 289 26.99 5.39 -4.22
CA ALA A 289 27.86 5.07 -5.34
C ALA A 289 29.35 5.25 -4.97
N GLN A 290 29.68 6.34 -4.27
CA GLN A 290 31.03 6.58 -3.77
C GLN A 290 31.46 5.52 -2.73
N VAL A 291 30.59 5.14 -1.79
CA VAL A 291 30.83 4.06 -0.82
C VAL A 291 31.12 2.73 -1.53
N ARG A 292 30.36 2.38 -2.57
CA ARG A 292 30.63 1.19 -3.39
C ARG A 292 32.00 1.26 -4.08
N ALA A 293 32.36 2.41 -4.64
CA ALA A 293 33.65 2.61 -5.28
C ALA A 293 34.82 2.51 -4.27
N HIS A 294 34.72 3.19 -3.12
CA HIS A 294 35.72 3.11 -2.05
C HIS A 294 35.86 1.71 -1.49
N THR A 295 34.75 0.98 -1.32
CA THR A 295 34.76 -0.42 -0.93
C THR A 295 35.59 -1.26 -1.90
N TRP A 296 35.41 -1.07 -3.21
CA TRP A 296 36.18 -1.78 -4.22
C TRP A 296 37.69 -1.50 -4.08
N TYR A 297 38.10 -0.24 -3.94
CA TYR A 297 39.51 0.12 -3.74
C TYR A 297 40.08 -0.41 -2.42
N ALA A 298 39.31 -0.37 -1.34
CA ALA A 298 39.71 -0.91 -0.04
C ALA A 298 39.91 -2.43 -0.11
N PHE A 299 39.00 -3.15 -0.76
CA PHE A 299 39.12 -4.59 -0.98
C PHE A 299 40.38 -4.93 -1.78
N ARG A 300 40.69 -4.17 -2.83
CA ARG A 300 41.93 -4.34 -3.60
C ARG A 300 43.18 -4.09 -2.75
N ARG A 301 43.21 -3.05 -1.90
CA ARG A 301 44.33 -2.75 -0.99
C ARG A 301 44.54 -3.83 0.07
N HIS A 302 43.45 -4.44 0.55
CA HIS A 302 43.48 -5.45 1.61
C HIS A 302 43.41 -6.90 1.10
N GLU A 303 43.55 -7.12 -0.21
CA GLU A 303 43.51 -8.44 -0.86
C GLU A 303 42.22 -9.24 -0.55
N ILE A 304 41.10 -8.53 -0.40
CA ILE A 304 39.77 -9.12 -0.20
C ILE A 304 39.14 -9.36 -1.58
N GLU A 305 38.73 -10.59 -1.86
CA GLU A 305 38.12 -10.97 -3.13
C GLU A 305 36.59 -10.86 -3.10
N ILE A 306 36.07 -10.24 -4.17
CA ILE A 306 34.67 -10.32 -4.57
C ILE A 306 34.57 -11.52 -5.52
N PRO A 307 33.88 -12.59 -5.13
CA PRO A 307 33.86 -13.84 -5.90
C PRO A 307 32.98 -13.69 -7.15
N TYR A 308 33.37 -14.38 -8.21
CA TYR A 308 32.46 -14.72 -9.30
C TYR A 308 31.58 -15.92 -8.88
N PRO A 309 30.46 -16.20 -9.56
CA PRO A 309 29.70 -17.43 -9.32
C PRO A 309 30.61 -18.66 -9.42
N ILE A 310 30.67 -19.46 -8.36
CA ILE A 310 31.53 -20.65 -8.26
C ILE A 310 30.69 -21.87 -8.66
N LEU A 311 31.11 -22.60 -9.70
CA LEU A 311 30.54 -23.89 -10.07
C LEU A 311 31.53 -25.00 -9.71
N HIS A 312 31.24 -25.76 -8.66
CA HIS A 312 31.98 -26.99 -8.36
C HIS A 312 31.51 -28.11 -9.28
N SER A 313 32.29 -28.46 -10.30
CA SER A 313 32.05 -29.65 -11.13
C SER A 313 32.66 -30.86 -10.44
N TYR A 314 31.81 -31.77 -9.97
CA TYR A 314 32.24 -33.09 -9.51
C TYR A 314 32.39 -34.00 -10.72
N SER A 315 33.61 -34.09 -11.27
CA SER A 315 33.93 -35.18 -12.20
C SER A 315 34.07 -36.47 -11.38
N ARG A 316 32.98 -37.23 -11.26
CA ARG A 316 33.05 -38.60 -10.78
C ARG A 316 33.91 -39.38 -11.79
N PRO A 317 34.97 -40.12 -11.39
CA PRO A 317 35.62 -41.06 -12.31
C PRO A 317 34.62 -42.17 -12.63
N MET A 318 33.85 -41.96 -13.69
CA MET A 318 32.77 -42.82 -14.14
C MET A 318 33.34 -43.61 -15.31
N ILE A 319 33.77 -44.86 -15.07
CA ILE A 319 33.87 -45.98 -16.05
C ILE A 319 34.31 -47.30 -15.35
N GLU A 320 35.23 -47.30 -14.36
CA GLU A 320 35.73 -48.57 -13.79
C GLU A 320 34.85 -49.17 -12.67
N ALA A 321 34.28 -48.33 -11.79
CA ALA A 321 33.52 -48.80 -10.63
C ALA A 321 32.21 -49.52 -11.02
N ASP A 322 31.49 -49.03 -12.04
CA ASP A 322 30.22 -49.61 -12.48
C ASP A 322 30.40 -51.01 -13.12
N ALA A 323 31.51 -51.24 -13.83
CA ALA A 323 31.78 -52.54 -14.44
C ALA A 323 32.10 -53.62 -13.40
N SER A 324 32.81 -53.27 -12.32
CA SER A 324 33.05 -54.18 -11.20
C SER A 324 31.79 -54.45 -10.38
N VAL A 325 30.99 -53.41 -10.09
CA VAL A 325 29.75 -53.56 -9.33
C VAL A 325 28.74 -54.41 -10.09
N ARG A 326 28.59 -54.18 -11.41
CA ARG A 326 27.71 -54.98 -12.26
C ARG A 326 28.15 -56.45 -12.34
N ARG A 327 29.46 -56.73 -12.43
CA ARG A 327 29.98 -58.12 -12.39
C ARG A 327 29.68 -58.82 -11.06
N VAL A 328 29.83 -58.13 -9.93
CA VAL A 328 29.52 -58.69 -8.61
C VAL A 328 28.02 -58.99 -8.48
N GLU A 329 27.16 -58.09 -8.96
CA GLU A 329 25.71 -58.28 -8.88
C GLU A 329 25.23 -59.42 -9.80
N VAL A 330 25.77 -59.52 -11.03
CA VAL A 330 25.49 -60.64 -11.94
C VAL A 330 25.94 -61.98 -11.32
N ALA A 331 27.12 -62.04 -10.71
CA ALA A 331 27.57 -63.27 -10.04
C ALA A 331 26.66 -63.66 -8.85
N ARG A 332 26.18 -62.68 -8.09
CA ARG A 332 25.26 -62.90 -6.96
C ARG A 332 23.91 -63.44 -7.42
N LEU A 333 23.34 -62.86 -8.48
CA LEU A 333 22.06 -63.30 -9.04
C LEU A 333 22.17 -64.66 -9.75
N ALA A 334 23.28 -64.93 -10.45
CA ALA A 334 23.54 -66.25 -11.03
C ALA A 334 23.62 -67.35 -9.94
N ALA A 335 24.25 -67.05 -8.79
CA ALA A 335 24.29 -67.95 -7.65
C ALA A 335 22.91 -68.16 -7.01
N LEU A 336 22.03 -67.15 -7.06
CA LEU A 336 20.63 -67.28 -6.62
C LEU A 336 19.84 -68.20 -7.57
N PHE A 337 19.96 -68.01 -8.89
CA PHE A 337 19.29 -68.88 -9.86
C PHE A 337 19.77 -70.33 -9.76
N GLY A 338 21.04 -70.57 -9.46
CA GLY A 338 21.55 -71.92 -9.20
C GLY A 338 20.93 -72.63 -7.99
N ARG A 339 20.23 -71.91 -7.10
CA ARG A 339 19.48 -72.48 -5.96
C ARG A 339 18.04 -72.83 -6.32
N VAL A 340 17.56 -72.42 -7.48
CA VAL A 340 16.22 -72.77 -7.98
C VAL A 340 16.28 -74.18 -8.56
N ASP A 341 15.47 -75.09 -8.04
CA ASP A 341 15.58 -76.54 -8.30
C ASP A 341 15.74 -76.91 -9.78
N PHE A 342 14.92 -76.35 -10.67
CA PHE A 342 14.97 -76.68 -12.10
C PHE A 342 16.02 -75.88 -12.90
N LEU A 343 16.50 -74.74 -12.38
CA LEU A 343 17.60 -73.98 -13.00
C LEU A 343 18.97 -74.49 -12.56
N SER A 344 19.04 -75.26 -11.47
CA SER A 344 20.28 -75.85 -10.95
C SER A 344 20.99 -76.79 -11.95
N VAL A 345 20.27 -77.27 -12.96
CA VAL A 345 20.79 -78.15 -14.04
C VAL A 345 21.58 -77.36 -15.10
N LEU A 346 21.41 -76.04 -15.16
CA LEU A 346 22.09 -75.18 -16.13
C LEU A 346 23.57 -74.98 -15.77
N ARG A 347 24.41 -74.82 -16.79
CA ARG A 347 25.84 -74.51 -16.57
C ARG A 347 25.98 -73.07 -16.07
N ALA A 348 27.08 -72.80 -15.37
CA ALA A 348 27.36 -71.46 -14.83
C ALA A 348 27.35 -70.35 -15.90
N GLU A 349 27.75 -70.66 -17.14
CA GLU A 349 27.71 -69.74 -18.27
C GLU A 349 26.26 -69.41 -18.69
N ASP A 350 25.37 -70.41 -18.70
CA ASP A 350 23.96 -70.25 -19.06
C ASP A 350 23.20 -69.47 -17.98
N LEU A 351 23.50 -69.72 -16.70
CA LEU A 351 22.96 -68.95 -15.57
C LEU A 351 23.41 -67.48 -15.61
N THR A 352 24.65 -67.21 -16.02
CA THR A 352 25.17 -65.85 -16.16
C THR A 352 24.44 -65.12 -17.29
N ARG A 353 24.26 -65.75 -18.45
CA ARG A 353 23.50 -65.18 -19.58
C ARG A 353 22.04 -64.90 -19.21
N LEU A 354 21.40 -65.83 -18.51
CA LEU A 354 20.04 -65.66 -18.01
C LEU A 354 19.94 -64.42 -17.09
N THR A 355 20.92 -64.27 -16.20
CA THR A 355 21.01 -63.14 -15.27
C THR A 355 21.20 -61.80 -15.98
N GLU A 356 21.97 -61.77 -17.07
CA GLU A 356 22.17 -60.54 -17.86
C GLU A 356 20.88 -60.07 -18.54
N THR A 357 19.96 -60.99 -18.83
CA THR A 357 18.63 -60.69 -19.39
C THR A 357 17.52 -60.53 -18.35
N ALA A 358 17.78 -60.91 -17.10
CA ALA A 358 16.78 -60.86 -16.03
C ALA A 358 16.56 -59.43 -15.53
N GLY A 359 15.29 -59.03 -15.39
CA GLY A 359 14.90 -57.76 -14.78
C GLY A 359 14.79 -57.86 -13.26
N ILE A 360 15.26 -56.84 -12.53
CA ILE A 360 15.01 -56.71 -11.08
C ILE A 360 13.77 -55.83 -10.88
N HIS A 361 12.76 -56.39 -10.21
CA HIS A 361 11.50 -55.71 -9.94
C HIS A 361 11.32 -55.51 -8.42
N PRO A 362 11.47 -54.27 -7.91
CA PRO A 362 11.25 -53.99 -6.50
C PRO A 362 9.76 -53.85 -6.18
N TYR A 363 9.31 -54.51 -5.11
CA TYR A 363 7.94 -54.43 -4.61
C TYR A 363 7.93 -53.95 -3.15
N PRO A 364 7.06 -53.00 -2.77
CA PRO A 364 6.82 -52.64 -1.37
C PRO A 364 6.21 -53.81 -0.58
N ALA A 365 6.41 -53.83 0.74
CA ALA A 365 5.72 -54.81 1.59
C ALA A 365 4.19 -54.62 1.51
N GLY A 366 3.45 -55.73 1.37
CA GLY A 366 1.98 -55.73 1.29
C GLY A 366 1.41 -55.56 -0.13
N THR A 367 2.24 -55.44 -1.18
CA THR A 367 1.74 -55.44 -2.56
C THR A 367 1.56 -56.85 -3.10
N VAL A 368 0.47 -57.06 -3.83
CA VAL A 368 0.22 -58.31 -4.56
C VAL A 368 1.13 -58.36 -5.79
N VAL A 369 1.96 -59.41 -5.87
CA VAL A 369 2.93 -59.59 -6.96
C VAL A 369 2.32 -60.31 -8.17
N VAL A 370 1.48 -61.34 -7.94
CA VAL A 370 0.76 -62.11 -8.96
C VAL A 370 -0.60 -62.55 -8.39
N ARG A 371 -1.68 -62.52 -9.19
CA ARG A 371 -2.98 -63.11 -8.85
C ARG A 371 -3.26 -64.37 -9.69
N ARG A 372 -4.06 -65.28 -9.14
CA ARG A 372 -4.46 -66.49 -9.86
C ARG A 372 -5.34 -66.11 -11.05
N GLY A 373 -4.94 -66.53 -12.26
CA GLY A 373 -5.64 -66.23 -13.51
C GLY A 373 -5.11 -65.00 -14.26
N ASP A 374 -4.11 -64.30 -13.72
CA ASP A 374 -3.39 -63.28 -14.47
C ASP A 374 -2.66 -63.91 -15.67
N VAL A 375 -2.78 -63.28 -16.84
CA VAL A 375 -2.02 -63.68 -18.04
C VAL A 375 -0.58 -63.20 -17.87
N GLY A 376 0.41 -64.11 -17.88
CA GLY A 376 1.80 -63.72 -17.72
C GLY A 376 2.79 -64.70 -18.34
N ASP A 377 3.70 -64.18 -19.17
CA ASP A 377 4.77 -64.93 -19.85
C ASP A 377 6.09 -64.94 -19.04
N SER A 378 6.03 -64.76 -17.72
CA SER A 378 7.22 -64.50 -16.89
C SER A 378 7.23 -65.24 -15.57
N LEU A 379 8.42 -65.69 -15.19
CA LEU A 379 8.71 -66.34 -13.92
C LEU A 379 9.43 -65.35 -13.00
N PHE A 380 8.98 -65.28 -11.75
CA PHE A 380 9.63 -64.45 -10.72
C PHE A 380 10.35 -65.32 -9.70
N VAL A 381 11.59 -64.95 -9.37
CA VAL A 381 12.41 -65.59 -8.33
C VAL A 381 12.63 -64.58 -7.21
N VAL A 382 12.42 -64.98 -5.96
CA VAL A 382 12.59 -64.10 -4.80
C VAL A 382 14.09 -63.88 -4.56
N ALA A 383 14.58 -62.69 -4.89
CA ALA A 383 15.98 -62.31 -4.67
C ALA A 383 16.27 -61.78 -3.25
N SER A 384 15.27 -61.16 -2.62
CA SER A 384 15.34 -60.70 -1.23
C SER A 384 13.93 -60.53 -0.66
N GLY A 385 13.77 -60.72 0.66
CA GLY A 385 12.47 -60.66 1.33
C GLY A 385 11.72 -62.00 1.35
N ARG A 386 10.40 -61.94 1.54
CA ARG A 386 9.51 -63.11 1.58
C ARG A 386 8.19 -62.76 0.92
N LEU A 387 7.65 -63.68 0.12
CA LEU A 387 6.29 -63.59 -0.40
C LEU A 387 5.36 -64.47 0.43
N GLU A 388 4.12 -64.04 0.61
CA GLU A 388 3.07 -64.86 1.22
C GLU A 388 2.06 -65.24 0.15
N VAL A 389 1.71 -66.52 0.11
CA VAL A 389 0.66 -67.03 -0.77
C VAL A 389 -0.62 -67.01 0.04
N LEU A 390 -1.56 -66.19 -0.39
CA LEU A 390 -2.87 -66.03 0.24
C LEU A 390 -3.92 -66.75 -0.60
N ASP A 391 -4.80 -67.51 0.05
CA ASP A 391 -6.01 -68.07 -0.54
C ASP A 391 -7.20 -67.16 -0.18
N GLU A 392 -7.91 -66.71 -1.20
CA GLU A 392 -9.10 -65.87 -1.10
C GLU A 392 -10.33 -66.72 -1.43
N PRO A 393 -10.96 -67.38 -0.44
CA PRO A 393 -12.20 -68.12 -0.68
C PRO A 393 -13.33 -67.12 -1.03
N GLY A 394 -14.00 -67.35 -2.15
CA GLY A 394 -14.96 -66.42 -2.79
C GLY A 394 -16.21 -66.03 -1.98
N ASP A 395 -16.32 -66.44 -0.71
CA ASP A 395 -17.46 -66.19 0.18
C ASP A 395 -17.26 -64.99 1.14
N GLY A 396 -16.34 -64.07 0.82
CA GLY A 396 -16.11 -62.84 1.60
C GLY A 396 -15.41 -63.04 2.95
N GLN A 397 -14.75 -64.19 3.15
CA GLN A 397 -13.86 -64.41 4.29
C GLN A 397 -12.50 -63.72 4.08
N PRO A 398 -11.82 -63.27 5.14
CA PRO A 398 -10.49 -62.67 5.01
C PRO A 398 -9.49 -63.67 4.42
N PRO A 399 -8.54 -63.20 3.58
CA PRO A 399 -7.53 -64.04 2.96
C PRO A 399 -6.74 -64.82 4.01
N ARG A 400 -6.52 -66.10 3.74
CA ARG A 400 -5.74 -66.99 4.61
C ARG A 400 -4.39 -67.29 3.97
N THR A 401 -3.32 -67.14 4.74
CA THR A 401 -1.98 -67.54 4.30
C THR A 401 -1.92 -69.06 4.17
N VAL A 402 -1.74 -69.55 2.94
CA VAL A 402 -1.62 -70.97 2.61
C VAL A 402 -0.18 -71.41 2.37
N GLY A 403 0.75 -70.47 2.25
CA GLY A 403 2.17 -70.76 2.16
C GLY A 403 3.03 -69.51 2.12
N THR A 404 4.34 -69.67 2.19
CA THR A 404 5.31 -68.58 2.04
C THR A 404 6.37 -68.97 1.03
N ARG A 405 6.90 -67.98 0.29
CA ARG A 405 8.05 -68.15 -0.60
C ARG A 405 9.25 -67.34 -0.11
N ALA A 406 10.33 -68.04 0.21
CA ALA A 406 11.58 -67.46 0.70
C ALA A 406 12.55 -67.16 -0.45
N VAL A 407 13.70 -66.56 -0.13
CA VAL A 407 14.75 -66.24 -1.10
C VAL A 407 15.23 -67.51 -1.82
N GLY A 408 15.24 -67.47 -3.15
CA GLY A 408 15.57 -68.61 -4.02
C GLY A 408 14.38 -69.46 -4.43
N GLU A 409 13.18 -69.20 -3.88
CA GLU A 409 11.94 -69.81 -4.34
C GLU A 409 11.24 -68.92 -5.38
N TYR A 410 10.32 -69.48 -6.14
CA TYR A 410 9.73 -68.83 -7.31
C TYR A 410 8.20 -68.85 -7.32
N VAL A 411 7.61 -67.94 -8.12
CA VAL A 411 6.17 -67.81 -8.38
C VAL A 411 5.93 -67.41 -9.85
N GLY A 412 4.79 -67.79 -10.42
CA GLY A 412 4.48 -67.61 -11.84
C GLY A 412 4.17 -68.94 -12.54
N GLU A 413 3.98 -68.92 -13.86
CA GLU A 413 3.59 -70.11 -14.62
C GLU A 413 4.68 -71.20 -14.66
N MET A 414 4.37 -72.39 -14.14
CA MET A 414 5.15 -73.62 -14.37
C MET A 414 4.89 -74.24 -15.75
N SER A 415 3.83 -73.82 -16.45
CA SER A 415 3.41 -74.35 -17.75
C SER A 415 4.43 -74.11 -18.88
N LEU A 416 5.30 -73.11 -18.72
CA LEU A 416 6.39 -72.79 -19.65
C LEU A 416 7.55 -73.81 -19.64
N LEU A 417 7.59 -74.75 -18.69
CA LEU A 417 8.66 -75.75 -18.55
C LEU A 417 8.19 -77.21 -18.64
N THR A 418 6.89 -77.45 -18.77
CA THR A 418 6.31 -78.80 -18.93
C THR A 418 5.75 -79.06 -20.33
N GLY A 419 6.09 -78.19 -21.30
CA GLY A 419 5.77 -78.34 -22.73
C GLY A 419 6.83 -79.13 -23.49
#